data_AF-A0A9E3FBX2-F1
#
_entry.id   AF-A0A9E3FBX2-F1
#
_cell.length_a   1.000
_cell.length_b   1.000
_cell.length_c   1.000
_cell.angle_alpha   90.00
_cell.angle_beta   90.00
_cell.angle_gamma   90.00
#
_symmetry.space_group_name_H-M   'P 1'
#
loop_
_entity.id
_entity.type
_entity.pdbx_description
1 polymer ?
#
loop_
_entity_poly.entity_id
_entity_poly.type
_entity_poly.pdbx_seq_one_letter_code
_entity_poly.pdbx_strand_id
1 'polypeptide(L)'
;MRFGRIFGIALLACASAACGGGAFGPPTAGELREFAAVCDKANEGKRVAVVGYPRFPEKFTGTSSVVLRLYEKADYAGQPIGVQTPIGREANQAELAPKQYTDKDLKVHTADGQVASYGTKVKVSGKVYFPLVDQDFKCSLENPLIESAR
;
A
#
# COMPACT_ATOMS: atom_id res chain seq x y z
N MET A 1 19.78 39.66 -43.45
CA MET A 1 20.09 38.30 -43.96
C MET A 1 21.22 37.71 -43.10
N ARG A 2 21.01 36.50 -42.52
CA ARG A 2 21.94 35.33 -42.33
C ARG A 2 23.41 35.61 -41.87
N PHE A 3 24.11 34.85 -41.02
CA PHE A 3 24.00 33.55 -40.32
C PHE A 3 25.26 33.43 -39.41
N GLY A 4 25.22 32.61 -38.34
CA GLY A 4 26.42 31.97 -37.73
C GLY A 4 26.59 32.22 -36.23
N ARG A 5 26.10 31.38 -35.30
CA ARG A 5 26.66 30.10 -34.78
C ARG A 5 28.12 30.20 -34.30
N ILE A 6 28.37 29.87 -33.02
CA ILE A 6 29.46 29.05 -32.43
C ILE A 6 29.31 29.16 -30.89
N PHE A 7 28.80 28.12 -30.21
CA PHE A 7 29.55 27.00 -29.60
C PHE A 7 30.24 27.39 -28.28
N GLY A 8 29.83 26.75 -27.19
CA GLY A 8 30.45 26.91 -25.87
C GLY A 8 29.74 26.09 -24.79
N ILE A 9 29.59 24.79 -25.03
CA ILE A 9 29.15 23.81 -24.02
C ILE A 9 30.34 23.52 -23.11
N ALA A 10 30.16 23.67 -21.79
CA ALA A 10 30.99 22.98 -20.80
C ALA A 10 30.06 22.27 -19.80
N LEU A 11 29.98 20.95 -20.01
CA LEU A 11 29.21 19.97 -19.24
C LEU A 11 29.56 20.04 -17.75
N LEU A 12 28.57 20.35 -16.92
CA LEU A 12 28.62 20.12 -15.48
C LEU A 12 28.20 18.66 -15.23
N ALA A 13 29.20 17.79 -15.03
CA ALA A 13 28.98 16.39 -14.71
C ALA A 13 28.55 16.24 -13.24
N CYS A 14 27.25 16.37 -12.97
CA CYS A 14 26.66 15.92 -11.71
C CYS A 14 26.59 14.39 -11.71
N ALA A 15 27.65 13.75 -11.21
CA ALA A 15 27.64 12.36 -10.81
C ALA A 15 26.60 12.18 -9.68
N SER A 16 25.38 11.82 -10.07
CA SER A 16 24.32 11.44 -9.13
C SER A 16 24.71 10.10 -8.56
N ALA A 17 25.04 10.09 -7.27
CA ALA A 17 25.20 8.87 -6.50
C ALA A 17 23.91 8.06 -6.60
N ALA A 18 23.92 7.04 -7.45
CA ALA A 18 22.93 5.98 -7.43
C ALA A 18 23.19 5.15 -6.17
N CYS A 19 22.68 5.61 -5.02
CA CYS A 19 22.49 4.77 -3.85
C CYS A 19 21.40 3.75 -4.20
N GLY A 20 21.79 2.71 -4.94
CA GLY A 20 21.01 1.52 -5.22
C GLY A 20 20.94 0.66 -3.96
N GLY A 21 20.09 1.07 -3.02
CA GLY A 21 19.75 0.28 -1.84
C GLY A 21 18.27 -0.09 -1.89
N GLY A 22 17.92 -1.14 -2.63
CA GLY A 22 16.74 -2.00 -2.45
C GLY A 22 15.37 -1.40 -2.10
N ALA A 23 15.13 -0.11 -2.33
CA ALA A 23 13.91 0.56 -1.92
C ALA A 23 12.83 0.31 -2.97
N PHE A 24 11.79 -0.43 -2.58
CA PHE A 24 10.50 -0.40 -3.27
C PHE A 24 10.16 1.07 -3.54
N GLY A 25 10.00 1.44 -4.82
CA GLY A 25 9.69 2.82 -5.20
C GLY A 25 8.40 3.33 -4.51
N PRO A 26 8.13 4.64 -4.55
CA PRO A 26 6.98 5.21 -3.87
C PRO A 26 5.68 4.48 -4.27
N PRO A 27 4.72 4.30 -3.34
CA PRO A 27 3.44 3.68 -3.68
C PRO A 27 2.74 4.45 -4.82
N THR A 28 2.33 3.73 -5.87
CA THR A 28 1.58 4.29 -7.00
C THR A 28 0.16 3.73 -7.07
N ALA A 29 -0.71 4.33 -7.88
CA ALA A 29 -2.04 3.79 -8.15
C ALA A 29 -1.97 2.53 -9.02
N GLY A 30 -2.88 1.59 -8.78
CA GLY A 30 -3.04 0.37 -9.58
C GLY A 30 -4.29 0.41 -10.47
N GLU A 31 -4.45 -0.60 -11.32
CA GLU A 31 -5.69 -0.80 -12.09
C GLU A 31 -6.82 -1.25 -11.15
N LEU A 32 -7.96 -0.55 -11.17
CA LEU A 32 -9.10 -0.91 -10.34
C LEU A 32 -9.65 -2.30 -10.70
N ARG A 33 -9.83 -3.14 -9.69
CA ARG A 33 -10.40 -4.49 -9.78
C ARG A 33 -11.56 -4.65 -8.81
N GLU A 34 -12.50 -5.50 -9.20
CA GLU A 34 -13.50 -6.05 -8.28
C GLU A 34 -12.80 -6.84 -7.17
N PHE A 35 -13.34 -6.77 -5.95
CA PHE A 35 -12.72 -7.35 -4.76
C PHE A 35 -12.40 -8.85 -4.96
N ALA A 36 -13.36 -9.61 -5.47
CA ALA A 36 -13.21 -11.05 -5.71
C ALA A 36 -12.14 -11.40 -6.76
N ALA A 37 -11.85 -10.50 -7.70
CA ALA A 37 -10.88 -10.74 -8.78
C ALA A 37 -9.43 -10.41 -8.38
N VAL A 38 -9.21 -9.68 -7.28
CA VAL A 38 -7.86 -9.26 -6.87
C VAL A 38 -6.92 -10.45 -6.68
N CYS A 39 -7.38 -11.50 -6.00
CA CYS A 39 -6.59 -12.69 -5.71
C CYS A 39 -6.64 -13.76 -6.81
N ASP A 40 -6.95 -13.38 -8.05
CA ASP A 40 -6.71 -14.23 -9.21
C ASP A 40 -5.21 -14.32 -9.49
N LYS A 41 -4.72 -15.53 -9.79
CA LYS A 41 -3.29 -15.76 -10.05
C LYS A 41 -2.77 -14.93 -11.23
N ALA A 42 -3.65 -14.58 -12.17
CA ALA A 42 -3.35 -13.67 -13.29
C ALA A 42 -2.98 -12.24 -12.86
N ASN A 43 -3.24 -11.85 -11.60
CA ASN A 43 -2.85 -10.57 -11.03
C ASN A 43 -1.54 -10.64 -10.24
N GLU A 44 -0.93 -11.81 -10.06
CA GLU A 44 0.36 -11.93 -9.36
C GLU A 44 1.42 -11.00 -9.96
N GLY A 45 2.07 -10.24 -9.10
CA GLY A 45 3.09 -9.26 -9.48
C GLY A 45 2.54 -7.98 -10.11
N LYS A 46 1.25 -7.92 -10.48
CA LYS A 46 0.61 -6.72 -11.01
C LYS A 46 0.21 -5.78 -9.88
N ARG A 47 0.15 -4.49 -10.22
CA ARG A 47 -0.34 -3.45 -9.33
C ARG A 47 -1.82 -3.20 -9.59
N VAL A 48 -2.66 -3.52 -8.60
CA VAL A 48 -4.11 -3.39 -8.68
C VAL A 48 -4.61 -2.44 -7.61
N ALA A 49 -5.80 -1.87 -7.80
CA ALA A 49 -6.53 -1.10 -6.82
C ALA A 49 -7.83 -1.82 -6.45
N VAL A 50 -8.22 -1.77 -5.18
CA VAL A 50 -9.45 -2.37 -4.66
C VAL A 50 -10.01 -1.52 -3.54
N VAL A 51 -11.33 -1.51 -3.37
CA VAL A 51 -12.00 -0.77 -2.30
C VAL A 51 -12.47 -1.76 -1.22
N GLY A 52 -12.27 -1.42 0.05
CA GLY A 52 -12.70 -2.26 1.17
C GLY A 52 -12.59 -1.58 2.53
N TYR A 53 -12.76 -2.38 3.58
CA TYR A 53 -12.76 -1.97 4.99
C TYR A 53 -11.58 -2.65 5.70
N PRO A 54 -10.56 -1.90 6.14
CA PRO A 54 -9.41 -2.46 6.81
C PRO A 54 -9.76 -2.84 8.24
N ARG A 55 -9.10 -3.88 8.74
CA ARG A 55 -9.19 -4.38 10.11
C ARG A 55 -7.82 -4.89 10.55
N PHE A 56 -7.52 -4.81 11.84
CA PHE A 56 -6.35 -5.49 12.37
C PHE A 56 -6.51 -7.02 12.22
N PRO A 57 -5.39 -7.76 12.08
CA PRO A 57 -5.43 -9.21 12.27
C PRO A 57 -5.75 -9.53 13.74
N GLU A 58 -6.11 -10.77 14.04
CA GLU A 58 -6.38 -11.19 15.43
C GLU A 58 -5.18 -11.00 16.35
N LYS A 59 -3.98 -11.21 15.83
CA LYS A 59 -2.71 -11.01 16.53
C LYS A 59 -1.64 -10.60 15.53
N PHE A 60 -0.74 -9.72 15.94
CA PHE A 60 0.52 -9.47 15.25
C PHE A 60 1.59 -9.11 16.28
N THR A 61 2.84 -9.41 15.96
CA THR A 61 4.01 -9.18 16.84
C THR A 61 5.02 -8.22 16.23
N GLY A 62 4.81 -7.81 14.98
CA GLY A 62 5.69 -6.90 14.25
C GLY A 62 5.56 -5.46 14.73
N THR A 63 6.70 -4.76 14.81
CA THR A 63 6.78 -3.33 15.16
C THR A 63 7.08 -2.43 13.96
N SER A 64 7.49 -3.01 12.82
CA SER A 64 7.83 -2.28 11.59
C SER A 64 6.71 -2.31 10.54
N SER A 65 5.88 -3.36 10.54
CA SER A 65 4.74 -3.50 9.63
C SER A 65 3.68 -4.42 10.23
N VAL A 66 2.45 -4.26 9.75
CA VAL A 66 1.29 -5.10 10.06
C VAL A 66 0.62 -5.50 8.75
N VAL A 67 0.12 -6.73 8.65
CA VAL A 67 -0.73 -7.13 7.53
C VAL A 67 -2.17 -6.90 7.94
N LEU A 68 -2.76 -5.80 7.47
CA LEU A 68 -4.16 -5.49 7.70
C LEU A 68 -5.04 -6.45 6.88
N ARG A 69 -6.19 -6.82 7.44
CA ARG A 69 -7.23 -7.58 6.74
C ARG A 69 -8.18 -6.59 6.08
N LEU A 70 -8.16 -6.51 4.75
CA LEU A 70 -9.10 -5.70 3.98
C LEU A 70 -10.31 -6.57 3.63
N TYR A 71 -11.52 -6.14 4.01
CA TYR A 71 -12.77 -6.83 3.71
C TYR A 71 -13.59 -6.06 2.67
N GLU A 72 -14.37 -6.77 1.85
CA GLU A 72 -15.25 -6.14 0.86
C GLU A 72 -16.36 -5.30 1.52
N LYS A 73 -16.90 -5.83 2.63
CA LYS A 73 -18.10 -5.34 3.32
C LYS A 73 -17.80 -4.93 4.76
N ALA A 74 -18.60 -4.00 5.28
CA ALA A 74 -18.44 -3.43 6.62
C ALA A 74 -18.87 -4.38 7.75
N ASP A 75 -19.50 -5.50 7.43
CA ASP A 75 -19.80 -6.58 8.38
C ASP A 75 -18.57 -7.49 8.63
N TYR A 76 -17.48 -7.27 7.89
CA TYR A 76 -16.24 -8.05 7.95
C TYR A 76 -16.46 -9.54 7.68
N ALA A 77 -17.49 -9.87 6.89
CA ALA A 77 -17.75 -11.23 6.46
C ALA A 77 -16.92 -11.61 5.21
N GLY A 78 -16.71 -12.92 5.02
CA GLY A 78 -15.98 -13.46 3.88
C GLY A 78 -14.47 -13.49 4.07
N GLN A 79 -13.75 -13.79 2.98
CA GLN A 79 -12.29 -13.90 2.99
C GLN A 79 -11.64 -12.54 2.74
N PRO A 80 -10.76 -12.05 3.64
CA PRO A 80 -10.08 -10.79 3.43
C PRO A 80 -8.95 -10.89 2.38
N ILE A 81 -8.47 -9.72 1.95
CA ILE A 81 -7.19 -9.53 1.26
C ILE A 81 -6.20 -8.97 2.27
N GLY A 82 -4.99 -9.52 2.34
CA GLY A 82 -3.94 -8.96 3.19
C GLY A 82 -3.39 -7.65 2.63
N VAL A 83 -3.10 -6.67 3.48
CA VAL A 83 -2.47 -5.41 3.07
C VAL A 83 -1.26 -5.16 3.95
N GLN A 84 -0.06 -5.35 3.40
CA GLN A 84 1.18 -5.16 4.15
C GLN A 84 1.44 -3.67 4.33
N THR A 85 1.14 -3.17 5.53
CA THR A 85 1.15 -1.75 5.86
C THR A 85 2.29 -1.46 6.84
N PRO A 86 3.22 -0.54 6.52
CA PRO A 86 4.24 -0.11 7.47
C PRO A 86 3.61 0.51 8.71
N ILE A 87 4.27 0.36 9.87
CA ILE A 87 3.85 0.98 11.11
C ILE A 87 4.50 2.36 11.25
N GLY A 88 3.70 3.38 11.57
CA GLY A 88 4.15 4.75 11.80
C GLY A 88 3.02 5.77 11.74
N ARG A 89 3.35 7.03 11.46
CA ARG A 89 2.40 8.17 11.44
C ARG A 89 2.44 8.98 10.15
N GLU A 90 3.19 8.51 9.16
CA GLU A 90 3.25 9.13 7.84
C GLU A 90 2.19 8.56 6.90
N ALA A 91 2.02 9.17 5.73
CA ALA A 91 1.12 8.69 4.69
C ALA A 91 1.39 7.21 4.33
N ASN A 92 0.30 6.45 4.15
CA ASN A 92 0.28 5.01 3.88
C ASN A 92 0.82 4.13 5.03
N GLN A 93 0.73 4.62 6.28
CA GLN A 93 1.15 3.87 7.46
C GLN A 93 0.00 3.66 8.44
N ALA A 94 0.07 2.56 9.19
CA ALA A 94 -0.83 2.30 10.32
C ALA A 94 -0.15 2.71 11.62
N GLU A 95 -0.88 3.34 12.54
CA GLU A 95 -0.32 3.58 13.87
C GLU A 95 -0.07 2.27 14.61
N LEU A 96 0.98 2.25 15.43
CA LEU A 96 1.26 1.11 16.30
C LEU A 96 0.11 0.94 17.30
N ALA A 97 -0.55 -0.21 17.24
CA ALA A 97 -1.62 -0.54 18.17
C ALA A 97 -1.06 -0.76 19.60
N PRO A 98 -1.86 -0.50 20.65
CA PRO A 98 -1.49 -0.88 22.01
C PRO A 98 -1.32 -2.41 22.12
N LYS A 99 -0.62 -2.88 23.16
CA LYS A 99 -0.39 -4.32 23.39
C LYS A 99 -1.70 -5.14 23.46
N GLN A 100 -2.75 -4.53 23.99
CA GLN A 100 -4.11 -5.06 23.99
C GLN A 100 -4.94 -4.11 23.14
N TYR A 101 -5.10 -4.43 21.85
CA TYR A 101 -5.83 -3.61 20.92
C TYR A 101 -7.22 -4.19 20.65
N THR A 102 -8.10 -3.29 20.29
CA THR A 102 -9.41 -3.56 19.73
C THR A 102 -9.45 -3.01 18.31
N ASP A 103 -10.50 -3.37 17.58
CA ASP A 103 -10.75 -2.81 16.26
C ASP A 103 -10.77 -1.27 16.26
N LYS A 104 -11.27 -0.64 17.33
CA LYS A 104 -11.37 0.82 17.45
C LYS A 104 -10.01 1.54 17.50
N ASP A 105 -8.94 0.82 17.81
CA ASP A 105 -7.59 1.38 17.86
C ASP A 105 -6.98 1.53 16.46
N LEU A 106 -7.64 1.00 15.42
CA LEU A 106 -7.15 1.11 14.04
C LEU A 106 -7.13 2.56 13.59
N LYS A 107 -5.95 3.02 13.19
CA LYS A 107 -5.72 4.31 12.54
C LYS A 107 -4.74 4.12 11.40
N VAL A 108 -5.22 4.35 10.18
CA VAL A 108 -4.39 4.33 8.98
C VAL A 108 -4.31 5.73 8.41
N HIS A 109 -3.10 6.27 8.31
CA HIS A 109 -2.82 7.56 7.70
C HIS A 109 -2.85 7.37 6.17
N THR A 110 -3.85 7.94 5.52
CA THR A 110 -4.03 7.81 4.07
C THR A 110 -3.13 8.78 3.31
N ALA A 111 -2.91 8.51 2.02
CA ALA A 111 -2.10 9.32 1.11
C ALA A 111 -2.66 10.74 0.92
N ASP A 112 -3.98 10.92 1.10
CA ASP A 112 -4.65 12.23 1.07
C ASP A 112 -4.65 12.96 2.42
N GLY A 113 -3.88 12.45 3.41
CA GLY A 113 -3.67 13.11 4.70
C GLY A 113 -4.84 12.94 5.68
N GLN A 114 -5.77 12.02 5.41
CA GLN A 114 -6.84 11.66 6.34
C GLN A 114 -6.40 10.50 7.24
N VAL A 115 -7.16 10.26 8.31
CA VAL A 115 -7.00 9.07 9.15
C VAL A 115 -8.22 8.19 8.96
N ALA A 116 -8.03 7.06 8.29
CA ALA A 116 -9.04 6.02 8.19
C ALA A 116 -9.07 5.20 9.49
N SER A 117 -10.19 5.29 10.20
CA SER A 117 -10.45 4.49 11.40
C SER A 117 -11.20 3.20 11.06
N TYR A 118 -11.42 2.34 12.07
CA TYR A 118 -12.35 1.22 11.94
C TYR A 118 -13.72 1.65 11.38
N GLY A 119 -14.30 0.80 10.53
CA GLY A 119 -15.52 1.09 9.77
C GLY A 119 -15.35 2.00 8.56
N THR A 120 -14.16 2.58 8.35
CA THR A 120 -13.92 3.49 7.22
C THR A 120 -13.60 2.71 5.95
N LYS A 121 -14.27 3.03 4.85
CA LYS A 121 -13.97 2.47 3.54
C LYS A 121 -12.76 3.17 2.94
N VAL A 122 -11.82 2.40 2.40
CA VAL A 122 -10.60 2.92 1.76
C VAL A 122 -10.39 2.25 0.41
N LYS A 123 -9.69 2.95 -0.49
CA LYS A 123 -9.19 2.39 -1.74
C LYS A 123 -7.70 2.07 -1.54
N VAL A 124 -7.33 0.82 -1.73
CA VAL A 124 -5.95 0.33 -1.58
C VAL A 124 -5.43 -0.07 -2.94
N SER A 125 -4.32 0.54 -3.37
CA SER A 125 -3.53 0.03 -4.48
C SER A 125 -2.29 -0.68 -3.98
N GLY A 126 -1.92 -1.82 -4.54
CA GLY A 126 -0.68 -2.50 -4.18
C GLY A 126 -0.31 -3.58 -5.18
N LYS A 127 0.91 -4.09 -5.05
CA LYS A 127 1.36 -5.22 -5.89
C LYS A 127 0.87 -6.52 -5.28
N VAL A 128 0.19 -7.34 -6.08
CA VAL A 128 -0.37 -8.61 -5.60
C VAL A 128 0.74 -9.63 -5.43
N TYR A 129 0.77 -10.29 -4.27
CA TYR A 129 1.60 -11.47 -4.04
C TYR A 129 0.82 -12.55 -3.30
N PHE A 130 1.28 -13.79 -3.42
CA PHE A 130 0.69 -14.94 -2.75
C PHE A 130 1.66 -15.41 -1.65
N PRO A 131 1.26 -15.35 -0.36
CA PRO A 131 2.08 -15.89 0.73
C PRO A 131 2.45 -17.36 0.50
N LEU A 132 3.67 -17.74 0.90
CA LEU A 132 4.13 -19.14 0.80
C LEU A 132 3.55 -20.05 1.88
N VAL A 133 3.09 -19.45 2.98
CA VAL A 133 2.45 -20.13 4.11
C VAL A 133 0.98 -19.76 4.13
N ASP A 134 0.13 -20.71 4.52
CA ASP A 134 -1.30 -20.45 4.66
C ASP A 134 -1.54 -19.30 5.64
N GLN A 135 -2.39 -18.38 5.21
CA GLN A 135 -2.87 -17.23 5.99
C GLN A 135 -4.39 -17.24 5.93
N ASP A 136 -5.04 -16.40 6.72
CA ASP A 136 -6.49 -16.20 6.64
C ASP A 136 -6.97 -15.50 5.35
N PHE A 137 -6.04 -15.14 4.46
CA PHE A 137 -6.27 -14.52 3.15
C PHE A 137 -5.55 -15.28 2.03
N LYS A 138 -6.15 -15.29 0.84
CA LYS A 138 -5.60 -15.98 -0.34
C LYS A 138 -4.40 -15.25 -0.96
N CYS A 139 -4.40 -13.93 -0.91
CA CYS A 139 -3.35 -13.07 -1.44
C CYS A 139 -3.21 -11.79 -0.60
N SER A 140 -2.13 -11.05 -0.88
CA SER A 140 -1.83 -9.79 -0.23
C SER A 140 -1.37 -8.71 -1.20
N LEU A 141 -1.49 -7.46 -0.76
CA LEU A 141 -0.99 -6.27 -1.42
C LEU A 141 0.26 -5.75 -0.70
N GLU A 142 1.40 -5.71 -1.39
CA GLU A 142 2.64 -5.08 -0.92
C GLU A 142 2.80 -3.65 -1.45
N ASN A 143 3.58 -2.84 -0.74
CA ASN A 143 3.83 -1.42 -1.06
C ASN A 143 2.53 -0.64 -1.32
N PRO A 144 1.63 -0.53 -0.33
CA PRO A 144 0.28 -0.04 -0.55
C PRO A 144 0.24 1.50 -0.71
N LEU A 145 -0.58 1.97 -1.64
CA LEU A 145 -1.12 3.33 -1.68
C LEU A 145 -2.54 3.26 -1.13
N ILE A 146 -2.80 3.92 0.00
CA ILE A 146 -4.08 3.88 0.72
C ILE A 146 -4.71 5.26 0.63
N GLU A 147 -5.88 5.35 0.01
CA GLU A 147 -6.60 6.60 -0.21
C GLU A 147 -8.00 6.48 0.39
N SER A 148 -8.59 7.61 0.80
CA SER A 148 -10.01 7.65 1.15
C SER A 148 -10.88 7.18 -0.03
N ALA A 149 -11.78 6.22 0.20
CA ALA A 149 -12.78 5.85 -0.80
C ALA A 149 -13.99 6.77 -0.65
N ARG A 150 -14.09 7.76 -1.55
CA ARG A 150 -15.26 8.65 -1.64
C ARG A 150 -16.39 7.99 -2.43
#